data_AF-A0A356II67-F1
#
_entry.id   AF-A0A356II67-F1
#
_cell.length_a   1.000
_cell.length_b   1.000
_cell.length_c   1.000
_cell.angle_alpha   90.00
_cell.angle_beta   90.00
_cell.angle_gamma   90.00
#
_symmetry.space_group_name_H-M   'P 1'
#
loop_
_entity.id
_entity.type
_entity.pdbx_description
1 polymer ?
#
loop_
_entity_poly.entity_id
_entity_poly.type
_entity_poly.pdbx_seq_one_letter_code
_entity_poly.pdbx_strand_id
1 'polypeptide(L)'
;MLVVGTCLYTASSLANYSLALQANQEAQWEAMRQQYRATLDLIIKGQRSRFQEQAETLRDYPLYPYLKYREYSRYISTVSKEELDEFIAEFSDSPLAGWLRRKWINNLASQKKWETYLQEYRPGQYSNKYDCFYYWAHYKVGERETAFAGARQLWLVGASQDHACDPLFEVWKTTGEMHGSLAWERTALAMANRKLQLARYLENHLPKELRQLSREWRDLYRDLRRLKYIKRYTKWGDSARPLLITAFSRLIRKDESL
;
A
#
# COMPACT_ATOMS: atom_id res chain seq x y z
N MET A 1 12.62 -72.82 -43.94
CA MET A 1 11.40 -72.05 -43.62
C MET A 1 11.68 -71.21 -42.38
N LEU A 2 11.77 -69.89 -42.50
CA LEU A 2 11.63 -68.94 -41.40
C LEU A 2 11.29 -67.59 -42.02
N VAL A 3 10.01 -67.24 -41.99
CA VAL A 3 9.46 -65.97 -42.47
C VAL A 3 9.71 -64.93 -41.38
N VAL A 4 10.62 -64.00 -41.62
CA VAL A 4 10.79 -62.80 -40.78
C VAL A 4 9.75 -61.79 -41.22
N GLY A 5 8.61 -61.79 -40.53
CA GLY A 5 7.51 -60.85 -40.72
C GLY A 5 7.88 -59.45 -40.23
N THR A 6 7.66 -58.49 -41.11
CA THR A 6 7.84 -57.04 -40.99
C THR A 6 7.03 -56.40 -39.85
N CYS A 7 7.70 -55.69 -38.94
CA CYS A 7 7.08 -54.82 -37.93
C CYS A 7 7.40 -53.34 -38.20
N LEU A 8 7.24 -52.87 -39.45
CA LEU A 8 7.57 -51.49 -39.87
C LEU A 8 6.35 -50.57 -40.07
N TYR A 9 5.14 -51.00 -39.72
CA TYR A 9 3.90 -50.21 -39.91
C TYR A 9 3.43 -49.39 -38.70
N THR A 10 4.14 -49.39 -37.57
CA THR A 10 3.64 -48.78 -36.32
C THR A 10 4.22 -47.39 -35.98
N ALA A 11 5.38 -47.00 -36.54
CA ALA A 11 6.01 -45.73 -36.17
C ALA A 11 5.30 -44.50 -36.77
N SER A 12 4.84 -44.59 -38.02
CA SER A 12 4.20 -43.47 -38.74
C SER A 12 2.78 -43.16 -38.25
N SER A 13 2.06 -44.18 -37.81
CA SER A 13 0.70 -44.03 -37.26
C SER A 13 0.74 -43.34 -35.89
N LEU A 14 1.67 -43.73 -35.02
CA LEU A 14 1.84 -43.11 -33.69
C LEU A 14 2.19 -41.62 -33.76
N ALA A 15 3.03 -41.20 -34.72
CA ALA A 15 3.35 -39.78 -34.92
C ALA A 15 2.12 -38.94 -35.32
N ASN A 16 1.27 -39.45 -36.22
CA ASN A 16 0.04 -38.77 -36.64
C ASN A 16 -1.01 -38.68 -35.51
N TYR A 17 -1.11 -39.70 -34.65
CA TYR A 17 -1.99 -39.65 -33.47
C TYR A 17 -1.52 -38.59 -32.45
N SER A 18 -0.20 -38.49 -32.20
CA SER A 18 0.34 -37.50 -31.27
C SER A 18 0.10 -36.05 -31.72
N LEU A 19 0.26 -35.75 -33.01
CA LEU A 19 0.01 -34.42 -33.58
C LEU A 19 -1.47 -34.05 -33.55
N ALA A 20 -2.37 -35.00 -33.83
CA ALA A 20 -3.82 -34.80 -33.73
C ALA A 20 -4.27 -34.57 -32.28
N LEU A 21 -3.70 -35.31 -31.32
CA LEU A 21 -3.98 -35.13 -29.90
C LEU A 21 -3.56 -33.74 -29.41
N GLN A 22 -2.36 -33.30 -29.81
CA GLN A 22 -1.84 -31.98 -29.47
C GLN A 22 -2.65 -30.84 -30.11
N ALA A 23 -3.07 -30.98 -31.37
CA ALA A 23 -3.94 -30.01 -32.04
C ALA A 23 -5.32 -29.92 -31.38
N ASN A 24 -5.90 -31.06 -30.97
CA ASN A 24 -7.17 -31.08 -30.25
C ASN A 24 -7.04 -30.43 -28.86
N GLN A 25 -5.95 -30.72 -28.14
CA GLN A 25 -5.65 -30.10 -26.86
C GLN A 25 -5.48 -28.57 -27.00
N GLU A 26 -4.78 -28.09 -28.03
CA GLU A 26 -4.62 -26.66 -28.29
C GLU A 26 -5.97 -25.98 -28.62
N ALA A 27 -6.81 -26.64 -29.43
CA ALA A 27 -8.16 -26.14 -29.72
C ALA A 27 -9.03 -26.05 -28.47
N GLN A 28 -8.95 -27.05 -27.58
CA GLN A 28 -9.62 -27.02 -26.27
C GLN A 28 -9.11 -25.89 -25.39
N TRP A 29 -7.79 -25.69 -25.30
CA TRP A 29 -7.21 -24.58 -24.55
C TRP A 29 -7.62 -23.21 -25.10
N GLU A 30 -7.70 -23.05 -26.42
CA GLU A 30 -8.16 -21.81 -27.03
C GLU A 30 -9.64 -21.55 -26.71
N ALA A 31 -10.49 -22.57 -26.75
CA ALA A 31 -11.89 -22.43 -26.33
C ALA A 31 -12.00 -21.99 -24.86
N MET A 32 -11.22 -22.59 -23.94
CA MET A 32 -11.17 -22.18 -22.54
C MET A 32 -10.65 -20.74 -22.36
N ARG A 33 -9.64 -20.33 -23.14
CA ARG A 33 -9.13 -18.94 -23.14
C ARG A 33 -10.20 -17.95 -23.58
N GLN A 34 -10.97 -18.26 -24.61
CA GLN A 34 -12.06 -17.42 -25.09
C GLN A 34 -13.19 -17.34 -24.07
N GLN A 35 -13.58 -18.48 -23.48
CA GLN A 35 -14.58 -18.55 -22.43
C GLN A 35 -14.17 -17.75 -21.19
N TYR A 36 -12.91 -17.85 -20.76
CA TYR A 36 -12.37 -17.05 -19.66
C TYR A 36 -12.49 -15.54 -19.94
N ARG A 37 -12.14 -15.09 -21.15
CA ARG A 37 -12.28 -13.67 -21.54
C ARG A 37 -13.74 -13.23 -21.57
N ALA A 38 -14.63 -14.05 -22.12
CA ALA A 38 -16.07 -13.77 -22.13
C ALA A 38 -16.65 -13.69 -20.70
N THR A 39 -16.20 -14.58 -19.81
CA THR A 39 -16.57 -14.57 -18.39
C THR A 39 -16.12 -13.27 -17.73
N LEU A 40 -14.88 -12.83 -17.95
CA LEU A 40 -14.40 -11.54 -17.43
C LEU A 40 -15.21 -10.33 -17.93
N ASP A 41 -15.75 -10.36 -19.14
CA ASP A 41 -16.59 -9.28 -19.64
C ASP A 41 -17.92 -9.15 -18.86
N LEU A 42 -18.47 -10.27 -18.37
CA LEU A 42 -19.68 -10.27 -17.55
C LEU A 42 -19.49 -9.52 -16.23
N ILE A 43 -18.33 -9.68 -15.57
CA ILE A 43 -18.07 -8.98 -14.30
C ILE A 43 -17.94 -7.48 -14.52
N ILE A 44 -17.36 -7.04 -15.65
CA ILE A 44 -17.25 -5.63 -16.03
C ILE A 44 -18.66 -5.03 -16.19
N LYS A 45 -19.54 -5.76 -16.90
CA LYS A 45 -20.94 -5.42 -17.13
C LYS A 45 -21.84 -5.55 -15.89
N GLY A 46 -21.31 -6.00 -14.75
CA GLY A 46 -22.05 -6.16 -13.50
C GLY A 46 -23.01 -7.36 -13.46
N GLN A 47 -22.92 -8.28 -14.42
CA GLN A 47 -23.76 -9.47 -14.52
C GLN A 47 -23.26 -10.57 -13.57
N ARG A 48 -23.29 -10.34 -12.25
CA ARG A 48 -22.67 -11.22 -11.24
C ARG A 48 -23.16 -12.67 -11.31
N SER A 49 -24.46 -12.89 -11.42
CA SER A 49 -25.03 -14.25 -11.44
C SER A 49 -24.56 -15.05 -12.66
N ARG A 50 -24.62 -14.46 -13.86
CA ARG A 50 -24.08 -15.09 -15.09
C ARG A 50 -22.57 -15.29 -15.02
N PHE A 51 -21.86 -14.34 -14.43
CA PHE A 51 -20.42 -14.47 -14.20
C PHE A 51 -20.13 -15.69 -13.35
N GLN A 52 -20.84 -15.87 -12.23
CA GLN A 52 -20.65 -17.01 -11.33
C GLN A 52 -20.92 -18.31 -12.08
N GLU A 53 -22.07 -18.44 -12.75
CA GLU A 53 -22.42 -19.61 -13.55
C GLU A 53 -21.32 -19.98 -14.55
N GLN A 54 -20.82 -19.02 -15.33
CA GLN A 54 -19.75 -19.27 -16.30
C GLN A 54 -18.40 -19.57 -15.64
N ALA A 55 -18.06 -18.89 -14.55
CA ALA A 55 -16.81 -19.12 -13.84
C ALA A 55 -16.73 -20.55 -13.30
N GLU A 56 -17.83 -21.09 -12.77
CA GLU A 56 -17.88 -22.45 -12.22
C GLU A 56 -17.59 -23.55 -13.26
N THR A 57 -17.88 -23.29 -14.55
CA THR A 57 -17.51 -24.23 -15.64
C THR A 57 -16.01 -24.22 -15.97
N LEU A 58 -15.24 -23.28 -15.41
CA LEU A 58 -13.80 -23.14 -15.62
C LEU A 58 -12.96 -23.59 -14.42
N ARG A 59 -13.50 -24.37 -13.46
CA ARG A 59 -12.79 -24.80 -12.24
C ARG A 59 -11.41 -25.42 -12.50
N ASP A 60 -11.29 -26.24 -13.54
CA ASP A 60 -10.03 -26.90 -13.90
C ASP A 60 -9.09 -26.02 -14.75
N TYR A 61 -9.54 -24.81 -15.12
CA TYR A 61 -8.72 -23.85 -15.86
C TYR A 61 -7.69 -23.20 -14.92
N PRO A 62 -6.39 -23.16 -15.26
CA PRO A 62 -5.35 -22.63 -14.37
C PRO A 62 -5.57 -21.19 -13.86
N LEU A 63 -6.33 -20.37 -14.59
CA LEU A 63 -6.63 -19.00 -14.19
C LEU A 63 -7.98 -18.83 -13.46
N TYR A 64 -8.69 -19.92 -13.13
CA TYR A 64 -9.92 -19.88 -12.32
C TYR A 64 -9.78 -19.07 -11.01
N PRO A 65 -8.67 -19.18 -10.24
CA PRO A 65 -8.50 -18.36 -9.02
C PRO A 65 -8.58 -16.85 -9.29
N TYR A 66 -8.16 -16.41 -10.49
CA TYR A 66 -8.27 -15.01 -10.89
C TYR A 66 -9.71 -14.58 -11.17
N LEU A 67 -10.58 -15.46 -11.66
CA LEU A 67 -12.02 -15.16 -11.78
C LEU A 67 -12.62 -14.92 -10.39
N LYS A 68 -12.39 -15.83 -9.44
CA LYS A 68 -12.87 -15.70 -8.06
C LYS A 68 -12.34 -14.44 -7.39
N TYR A 69 -11.04 -14.18 -7.52
CA TYR A 69 -10.44 -12.94 -7.01
C TYR A 69 -11.09 -11.69 -7.61
N ARG A 70 -11.38 -11.67 -8.91
CA ARG A 70 -12.01 -10.53 -9.59
C ARG A 70 -13.43 -10.28 -9.09
N GLU A 71 -14.21 -11.33 -8.88
CA GLU A 71 -15.55 -11.25 -8.32
C GLU A 71 -15.54 -10.66 -6.91
N TYR A 72 -14.80 -11.30 -6.01
CA TYR A 72 -14.69 -10.89 -4.60
C TYR A 72 -14.11 -9.48 -4.49
N SER A 73 -13.14 -9.16 -5.34
CA SER A 73 -12.61 -7.81 -5.44
C SER A 73 -13.67 -6.78 -5.84
N ARG A 74 -14.52 -7.07 -6.82
CA ARG A 74 -15.54 -6.13 -7.30
C ARG A 74 -16.62 -5.91 -6.24
N TYR A 75 -17.02 -6.97 -5.57
CA TYR A 75 -18.11 -6.97 -4.58
C TYR A 75 -17.60 -7.07 -3.14
N ILE A 76 -16.40 -6.53 -2.88
CA ILE A 76 -15.70 -6.67 -1.58
C ILE A 76 -16.54 -6.21 -0.39
N SER A 77 -17.45 -5.27 -0.62
CA SER A 77 -18.37 -4.76 0.39
C SER A 77 -19.37 -5.81 0.92
N THR A 78 -19.61 -6.85 0.13
CA THR A 78 -20.54 -7.95 0.44
C THR A 78 -19.83 -9.21 0.94
N VAL A 79 -18.50 -9.29 0.82
CA VAL A 79 -17.71 -10.47 1.21
C VAL A 79 -17.66 -10.56 2.74
N SER A 80 -18.23 -11.64 3.27
CA SER A 80 -18.18 -12.01 4.68
C SER A 80 -16.78 -12.47 5.10
N LYS A 81 -16.57 -12.64 6.41
CA LYS A 81 -15.29 -13.16 6.89
C LYS A 81 -15.12 -14.63 6.53
N GLU A 82 -16.21 -15.38 6.58
CA GLU A 82 -16.29 -16.79 6.25
C GLU A 82 -15.92 -17.02 4.78
N GLU A 83 -16.53 -16.28 3.85
CA GLU A 83 -16.17 -16.33 2.42
C GLU A 83 -14.71 -15.93 2.17
N LEU A 84 -14.18 -14.95 2.92
CA LEU A 84 -12.78 -14.57 2.82
C LEU A 84 -11.85 -15.70 3.29
N ASP A 85 -12.15 -16.30 4.43
CA ASP A 85 -11.33 -17.36 5.03
C ASP A 85 -11.37 -18.62 4.15
N GLU A 86 -12.52 -18.95 3.54
CA GLU A 86 -12.65 -20.00 2.51
C GLU A 86 -11.77 -19.71 1.28
N PHE A 87 -11.84 -18.49 0.73
CA PHE A 87 -11.00 -18.09 -0.40
C PHE A 87 -9.51 -18.19 -0.07
N ILE A 88 -9.12 -17.77 1.14
CA ILE A 88 -7.71 -17.83 1.59
C ILE A 88 -7.27 -19.29 1.71
N ALA A 89 -8.11 -20.18 2.24
CA ALA A 89 -7.78 -21.60 2.36
C ALA A 89 -7.65 -22.27 0.98
N GLU A 90 -8.60 -22.00 0.08
CA GLU A 90 -8.63 -22.58 -1.27
C GLU A 90 -7.43 -22.13 -2.13
N PHE A 91 -7.00 -20.87 -2.01
CA PHE A 91 -5.93 -20.29 -2.84
C PHE A 91 -4.70 -19.85 -2.03
N SER A 92 -4.38 -20.61 -0.97
CA SER A 92 -3.32 -20.31 0.00
C SER A 92 -1.89 -20.30 -0.57
N ASP A 93 -1.67 -21.03 -1.66
CA ASP A 93 -0.41 -21.11 -2.41
C ASP A 93 -0.20 -19.93 -3.38
N SER A 94 -1.19 -19.04 -3.50
CA SER A 94 -1.18 -17.91 -4.42
C SER A 94 -1.07 -16.56 -3.68
N PRO A 95 -0.53 -15.50 -4.34
CA PRO A 95 -0.56 -14.15 -3.77
C PRO A 95 -1.98 -13.56 -3.66
N LEU A 96 -2.99 -14.19 -4.30
CA LEU A 96 -4.36 -13.69 -4.35
C LEU A 96 -5.00 -13.63 -2.96
N ALA A 97 -4.73 -14.64 -2.11
CA ALA A 97 -5.21 -14.68 -0.73
C ALA A 97 -4.78 -13.42 0.05
N GLY A 98 -3.49 -13.08 0.00
CA GLY A 98 -2.96 -11.88 0.64
C GLY A 98 -3.50 -10.58 0.04
N TRP A 99 -3.65 -10.52 -1.30
CA TRP A 99 -4.23 -9.35 -1.96
C TRP A 99 -5.69 -9.12 -1.59
N LEU A 100 -6.48 -10.19 -1.51
CA LEU A 100 -7.88 -10.10 -1.16
C LEU A 100 -8.07 -9.73 0.31
N ARG A 101 -7.33 -10.36 1.23
CA ARG A 101 -7.34 -10.00 2.66
C ARG A 101 -7.05 -8.52 2.87
N ARG A 102 -6.00 -8.01 2.22
CA ARG A 102 -5.66 -6.58 2.28
C ARG A 102 -6.81 -5.69 1.79
N LYS A 103 -7.46 -6.08 0.68
CA LYS A 103 -8.59 -5.33 0.14
C LYS A 103 -9.80 -5.35 1.08
N TRP A 104 -10.07 -6.51 1.69
CA TRP A 104 -11.14 -6.69 2.66
C TRP A 104 -10.92 -5.85 3.92
N ILE A 105 -9.69 -5.84 4.47
CA ILE A 105 -9.34 -4.97 5.61
C ILE A 105 -9.54 -3.49 5.26
N ASN A 106 -9.12 -3.03 4.07
CA ASN A 106 -9.39 -1.65 3.65
C ASN A 106 -10.90 -1.38 3.48
N ASN A 107 -11.67 -2.38 3.05
CA ASN A 107 -13.12 -2.27 2.96
C ASN A 107 -13.78 -2.14 4.35
N LEU A 108 -13.30 -2.84 5.38
CA LEU A 108 -13.78 -2.67 6.76
C LEU A 108 -13.69 -1.20 7.21
N ALA A 109 -12.57 -0.53 6.94
CA ALA A 109 -12.41 0.88 7.26
C ALA A 109 -13.39 1.77 6.48
N SER A 110 -13.63 1.48 5.20
CA SER A 110 -14.61 2.21 4.39
C SER A 110 -16.05 2.04 4.90
N GLN A 111 -16.37 0.88 5.45
CA GLN A 111 -17.66 0.55 6.07
C GLN A 111 -17.75 0.97 7.55
N LYS A 112 -16.69 1.54 8.12
CA LYS A 112 -16.61 1.93 9.53
C LYS A 112 -16.82 0.76 10.51
N LYS A 113 -16.45 -0.46 10.12
CA LYS A 113 -16.50 -1.67 10.95
C LYS A 113 -15.27 -1.72 11.86
N TRP A 114 -15.21 -0.82 12.84
CA TRP A 114 -13.99 -0.56 13.62
C TRP A 114 -13.59 -1.71 14.53
N GLU A 115 -14.55 -2.36 15.18
CA GLU A 115 -14.32 -3.51 16.05
C GLU A 115 -13.70 -4.67 15.27
N THR A 116 -14.29 -5.00 14.10
CA THR A 116 -13.73 -6.03 13.21
C THR A 116 -12.36 -5.61 12.65
N TYR A 117 -12.18 -4.32 12.32
CA TYR A 117 -10.88 -3.82 11.85
C TYR A 117 -9.78 -4.05 12.90
N LEU A 118 -10.07 -3.76 14.18
CA LEU A 118 -9.16 -3.98 15.30
C LEU A 118 -8.89 -5.47 15.56
N GLN A 119 -9.84 -6.36 15.27
CA GLN A 119 -9.63 -7.81 15.37
C GLN A 119 -8.69 -8.31 14.27
N GLU A 120 -8.85 -7.79 13.04
CA GLU A 120 -8.27 -8.38 11.83
C GLU A 120 -6.96 -7.74 11.35
N TYR A 121 -6.64 -6.54 11.83
CA TYR A 121 -5.44 -5.78 11.44
C TYR A 121 -4.52 -5.50 12.62
N ARG A 122 -3.21 -5.52 12.38
CA ARG A 122 -2.17 -5.07 13.32
C ARG A 122 -1.23 -4.08 12.65
N PRO A 123 -0.73 -3.06 13.38
CA PRO A 123 0.17 -2.06 12.80
C PRO A 123 1.40 -2.65 12.10
N GLY A 124 1.83 -2.02 11.00
CA GLY A 124 3.01 -2.41 10.22
C GLY A 124 2.80 -3.61 9.28
N GLN A 125 1.61 -4.22 9.24
CA GLN A 125 1.31 -5.30 8.28
C GLN A 125 1.25 -4.81 6.82
N TYR A 126 0.80 -3.57 6.60
CA TYR A 126 0.68 -2.96 5.27
C TYR A 126 1.27 -1.55 5.24
N SER A 127 0.74 -0.65 4.41
CA SER A 127 1.16 0.75 4.38
C SER A 127 0.61 1.54 5.55
N ASN A 128 1.24 2.69 5.87
CA ASN A 128 0.80 3.61 6.93
C ASN A 128 -0.69 3.99 6.86
N LYS A 129 -1.31 3.95 5.68
CA LYS A 129 -2.76 4.14 5.50
C LYS A 129 -3.57 3.24 6.44
N TYR A 130 -3.16 1.98 6.59
CA TYR A 130 -3.87 1.01 7.44
C TYR A 130 -3.59 1.29 8.93
N ASP A 131 -2.37 1.67 9.29
CA ASP A 131 -2.06 2.13 10.65
C ASP A 131 -2.88 3.37 11.03
N CYS A 132 -3.08 4.31 10.12
CA CYS A 132 -3.97 5.46 10.32
C CYS A 132 -5.39 5.01 10.68
N PHE A 133 -5.95 4.05 9.93
CA PHE A 133 -7.27 3.50 10.21
C PHE A 133 -7.32 2.70 11.52
N TYR A 134 -6.24 2.00 11.87
CA TYR A 134 -6.14 1.26 13.12
C TYR A 134 -6.27 2.16 14.35
N TYR A 135 -5.46 3.22 14.42
CA TYR A 135 -5.53 4.15 15.54
C TYR A 135 -6.79 5.03 15.50
N TRP A 136 -7.34 5.28 14.31
CA TRP A 136 -8.67 5.86 14.19
C TRP A 136 -9.77 4.93 14.71
N ALA A 137 -9.67 3.63 14.47
CA ALA A 137 -10.60 2.63 14.99
C ALA A 137 -10.55 2.61 16.52
N HIS A 138 -9.36 2.63 17.14
CA HIS A 138 -9.20 2.80 18.59
C HIS A 138 -9.92 4.05 19.12
N TYR A 139 -9.77 5.19 18.43
CA TYR A 139 -10.49 6.42 18.80
C TYR A 139 -12.01 6.22 18.74
N LYS A 140 -12.50 5.49 17.72
CA LYS A 140 -13.92 5.27 17.49
C LYS A 140 -14.58 4.33 18.50
N VAL A 141 -13.84 3.38 19.04
CA VAL A 141 -14.31 2.48 20.11
C VAL A 141 -14.07 3.04 21.51
N GLY A 142 -13.58 4.28 21.63
CA GLY A 142 -13.40 4.99 22.91
C GLY A 142 -12.02 4.86 23.54
N GLU A 143 -11.10 4.12 22.93
CA GLU A 143 -9.73 3.90 23.41
C GLU A 143 -8.79 5.07 23.04
N ARG A 144 -9.05 6.24 23.63
CA ARG A 144 -8.37 7.50 23.28
C ARG A 144 -6.87 7.48 23.54
N GLU A 145 -6.42 6.84 24.62
CA GLU A 145 -5.01 6.76 24.97
C GLU A 145 -4.20 6.05 23.87
N THR A 146 -4.64 4.85 23.48
CA THR A 146 -4.04 4.07 22.38
C THR A 146 -4.08 4.85 21.07
N ALA A 147 -5.22 5.48 20.76
CA ALA A 147 -5.38 6.26 19.54
C ALA A 147 -4.38 7.43 19.46
N PHE A 148 -4.21 8.18 20.56
CA PHE A 148 -3.34 9.35 20.59
C PHE A 148 -1.87 9.00 20.70
N ALA A 149 -1.50 7.91 21.38
CA ALA A 149 -0.16 7.35 21.32
C ALA A 149 0.21 6.99 19.87
N GLY A 150 -0.70 6.35 19.14
CA GLY A 150 -0.54 6.05 17.72
C GLY A 150 -0.49 7.29 16.83
N ALA A 151 -1.34 8.29 17.11
CA ALA A 151 -1.32 9.57 16.40
C ALA A 151 0.05 10.25 16.53
N ARG A 152 0.64 10.26 17.73
CA ARG A 152 1.99 10.77 17.97
C ARG A 152 3.04 10.03 17.15
N GLN A 153 2.99 8.70 17.14
CA GLN A 153 3.92 7.87 16.35
C GLN A 153 3.79 8.15 14.84
N LEU A 154 2.57 8.18 14.32
CA LEU A 154 2.27 8.45 12.91
C LEU A 154 2.63 9.88 12.50
N TRP A 155 2.52 10.84 13.42
CA TRP A 155 2.83 12.24 13.16
C TRP A 155 4.34 12.50 13.13
N LEU A 156 5.10 11.90 14.04
CA LEU A 156 6.52 12.20 14.26
C LEU A 156 7.44 11.54 13.22
N VAL A 157 7.18 11.83 11.95
CA VAL A 157 7.94 11.34 10.79
C VAL A 157 8.25 12.46 9.82
N GLY A 158 9.34 12.31 9.08
CA GLY A 158 9.83 13.30 8.11
C GLY A 158 9.17 13.26 6.74
N ALA A 159 7.98 12.67 6.63
CA ALA A 159 7.23 12.52 5.38
C ALA A 159 5.76 12.93 5.56
N SER A 160 5.12 13.26 4.44
CA SER A 160 3.66 13.45 4.41
C SER A 160 3.01 12.09 4.66
N GLN A 161 2.03 12.08 5.56
CA GLN A 161 1.25 10.87 5.84
C GLN A 161 0.11 10.72 4.82
N ASP A 162 -0.48 9.53 4.78
CA ASP A 162 -1.67 9.27 3.99
C ASP A 162 -2.87 10.06 4.56
N HIS A 163 -3.74 10.58 3.69
CA HIS A 163 -4.97 11.30 4.08
C HIS A 163 -5.88 10.50 5.03
N ALA A 164 -5.75 9.17 5.07
CA ALA A 164 -6.42 8.34 6.07
C ALA A 164 -6.09 8.72 7.52
N CYS A 165 -4.95 9.37 7.77
CA CYS A 165 -4.54 9.87 9.08
C CYS A 165 -5.24 11.19 9.46
N ASP A 166 -5.80 11.94 8.51
CA ASP A 166 -6.32 13.29 8.77
C ASP A 166 -7.42 13.30 9.86
N PRO A 167 -8.41 12.39 9.87
CA PRO A 167 -9.42 12.38 10.93
C PRO A 167 -8.82 12.18 12.33
N LEU A 168 -7.82 11.30 12.45
CA LEU A 168 -7.13 11.04 13.72
C LEU A 168 -6.31 12.25 14.16
N PHE A 169 -5.61 12.89 13.23
CA PHE A 169 -4.82 14.10 13.52
C PHE A 169 -5.71 15.28 13.88
N GLU A 170 -6.86 15.47 13.24
CA GLU A 170 -7.79 16.56 13.57
C GLU A 170 -8.31 16.44 15.01
N VAL A 171 -8.67 15.23 15.46
CA VAL A 171 -9.09 15.04 16.86
C VAL A 171 -7.92 15.14 17.83
N TRP A 172 -6.75 14.60 17.48
CA TRP A 172 -5.57 14.64 18.35
C TRP A 172 -5.01 16.06 18.48
N LYS A 173 -5.14 16.91 17.46
CA LYS A 173 -4.72 18.33 17.48
C LYS A 173 -5.33 19.12 18.63
N THR A 174 -6.55 18.77 19.04
CA THR A 174 -7.25 19.42 20.16
C THR A 174 -6.55 19.26 21.51
N THR A 175 -5.65 18.29 21.65
CA THR A 175 -4.81 18.10 22.85
C THR A 175 -3.71 19.14 22.99
N GLY A 176 -3.40 19.87 21.90
CA GLY A 176 -2.27 20.80 21.85
C GLY A 176 -0.91 20.13 21.59
N GLU A 177 -0.78 18.81 21.75
CA GLU A 177 0.50 18.08 21.61
C GLU A 177 1.16 18.24 20.24
N MET A 178 0.37 18.47 19.20
CA MET A 178 0.86 18.68 17.83
C MET A 178 1.66 19.97 17.64
N HIS A 179 1.64 20.88 18.61
CA HIS A 179 2.26 22.21 18.51
C HIS A 179 3.62 22.28 19.23
N GLY A 180 4.34 23.38 19.03
CA GLY A 180 5.54 23.67 19.82
C GLY A 180 6.71 22.73 19.48
N SER A 181 7.23 22.05 20.50
CA SER A 181 8.43 21.20 20.40
C SER A 181 8.22 20.01 19.45
N LEU A 182 7.04 19.38 19.47
CA LEU A 182 6.76 18.23 18.61
C LEU A 182 6.66 18.61 17.13
N ALA A 183 6.02 19.74 16.82
CA ALA A 183 6.03 20.30 15.47
C ALA A 183 7.44 20.66 15.00
N TRP A 184 8.30 21.14 15.92
CA TRP A 184 9.69 21.47 15.60
C TRP A 184 10.53 20.23 15.30
N GLU A 185 10.35 19.17 16.09
CA GLU A 185 10.97 17.88 15.84
C GLU A 185 10.55 17.31 14.47
N ARG A 186 9.25 17.34 14.15
CA ARG A 186 8.77 16.93 12.83
C ARG A 186 9.30 17.82 11.71
N THR A 187 9.45 19.12 11.95
CA THR A 187 10.08 20.05 11.00
C THR A 187 11.50 19.62 10.70
N ALA A 188 12.26 19.22 11.73
CA ALA A 188 13.61 18.73 11.56
C ALA A 188 13.68 17.44 10.73
N LEU A 189 12.79 16.48 11.02
CA LEU A 189 12.67 15.25 10.23
C LEU A 189 12.31 15.54 8.77
N ALA A 190 11.37 16.45 8.52
CA ALA A 190 10.97 16.85 7.18
C ALA A 190 12.14 17.48 6.40
N MET A 191 12.92 18.34 7.06
CA MET A 191 14.09 18.98 6.46
C MET A 191 15.21 17.98 6.17
N ALA A 192 15.47 17.02 7.06
CA ALA A 192 16.41 15.93 6.82
C ALA A 192 16.02 15.10 5.58
N ASN A 193 14.72 14.87 5.37
CA ASN A 193 14.17 14.17 4.21
C ASN A 193 13.93 15.06 2.98
N ARG A 194 14.43 16.30 2.99
CA ARG A 194 14.31 17.26 1.86
C ARG A 194 12.87 17.60 1.51
N LYS A 195 11.93 17.48 2.47
CA LYS A 195 10.50 17.76 2.29
C LYS A 195 10.17 19.21 2.65
N LEU A 196 10.61 20.15 1.81
CA LEU A 196 10.44 21.59 2.07
C LEU A 196 8.97 22.03 2.17
N GLN A 197 8.07 21.40 1.41
CA GLN A 197 6.64 21.73 1.47
C GLN A 197 6.01 21.28 2.79
N LEU A 198 6.40 20.11 3.30
CA LEU A 198 5.98 19.65 4.62
C LEU A 198 6.52 20.59 5.71
N ALA A 199 7.80 20.95 5.67
CA ALA A 199 8.37 21.90 6.61
C ALA A 199 7.66 23.27 6.58
N ARG A 200 7.24 23.74 5.39
CA ARG A 200 6.43 24.95 5.25
C ARG A 200 5.04 24.80 5.88
N TYR A 201 4.36 23.67 5.66
CA TYR A 201 3.06 23.41 6.28
C TYR A 201 3.18 23.38 7.82
N LEU A 202 4.25 22.79 8.35
CA LEU A 202 4.49 22.68 9.79
C LEU A 202 4.71 24.02 10.49
N GLU A 203 5.04 25.10 9.75
CA GLU A 203 5.10 26.46 10.28
C GLU A 203 3.80 26.90 10.98
N ASN A 204 2.64 26.37 10.55
CA ASN A 204 1.34 26.67 11.15
C ASN A 204 1.19 26.10 12.58
N HIS A 205 2.00 25.11 12.94
CA HIS A 205 1.99 24.44 14.25
C HIS A 205 3.12 24.94 15.17
N LEU A 206 3.93 25.89 14.69
CA LEU A 206 5.07 26.44 15.44
C LEU A 206 4.74 27.79 16.11
N PRO A 207 5.34 28.05 17.30
CA PRO A 207 5.38 29.40 17.88
C PRO A 207 6.17 30.34 16.96
N LYS A 208 5.96 31.66 17.14
CA LYS A 208 6.46 32.70 16.23
C LYS A 208 7.97 32.60 15.97
N GLU A 209 8.74 32.34 17.03
CA GLU A 209 10.20 32.27 17.04
C GLU A 209 10.72 31.10 16.19
N LEU A 210 10.17 29.89 16.41
CA LEU A 210 10.51 28.68 15.66
C LEU A 210 9.97 28.72 14.23
N ARG A 211 8.84 29.39 14.01
CA ARG A 211 8.31 29.64 12.67
C ARG A 211 9.28 30.47 11.83
N GLN A 212 9.89 31.49 12.42
CA GLN A 212 10.93 32.28 11.74
C GLN A 212 12.15 31.41 11.42
N LEU A 213 12.60 30.58 12.37
CA LEU A 213 13.73 29.67 12.17
C LEU A 213 13.46 28.60 11.09
N SER A 214 12.25 28.03 11.04
CA SER A 214 11.83 27.10 9.99
C SER A 214 11.96 27.71 8.60
N ARG A 215 11.49 28.96 8.42
CA ARG A 215 11.66 29.70 7.16
C ARG A 215 13.12 29.87 6.80
N GLU A 216 13.94 30.31 7.75
CA GLU A 216 15.38 30.46 7.55
C GLU A 216 16.05 29.13 7.17
N TRP A 217 15.64 28.02 7.78
CA TRP A 217 16.14 26.69 7.44
C TRP A 217 15.82 26.35 5.99
N ARG A 218 14.57 26.53 5.55
CA ARG A 218 14.19 26.28 4.16
C ARG A 218 14.95 27.18 3.18
N ASP A 219 15.19 28.43 3.51
CA ASP A 219 15.94 29.36 2.67
C ASP A 219 17.44 29.01 2.60
N LEU A 220 18.04 28.64 3.73
CA LEU A 220 19.42 28.14 3.79
C LEU A 220 19.58 26.83 3.01
N TYR A 221 18.60 25.93 3.09
CA TYR A 221 18.62 24.68 2.33
C TYR A 221 18.63 24.94 0.81
N ARG A 222 17.91 25.97 0.34
CA ARG A 222 17.86 26.38 -1.07
C ARG A 222 19.13 27.09 -1.52
N ASP A 223 19.69 27.94 -0.67
CA ASP A 223 20.88 28.73 -0.98
C ASP A 223 21.93 28.65 0.15
N LEU A 224 22.92 27.78 -0.04
CA LEU A 224 24.01 27.58 0.91
C LEU A 224 24.93 28.80 1.04
N ARG A 225 24.92 29.75 0.10
CA ARG A 225 25.71 30.99 0.22
C ARG A 225 25.31 31.80 1.45
N ARG A 226 24.13 31.55 2.01
CA ARG A 226 23.64 32.15 3.27
C ARG A 226 24.47 31.71 4.49
N LEU A 227 25.25 30.63 4.41
CA LEU A 227 26.19 30.23 5.47
C LEU A 227 27.23 31.31 5.80
N LYS A 228 27.55 32.23 4.88
CA LYS A 228 28.41 33.39 5.18
C LYS A 228 27.88 34.26 6.33
N TYR A 229 26.58 34.18 6.61
CA TYR A 229 25.92 34.89 7.69
C TYR A 229 25.58 33.97 8.88
N ILE A 230 26.35 32.91 9.12
CA ILE A 230 26.06 31.89 10.16
C ILE A 230 25.82 32.49 11.55
N LYS A 231 26.48 33.60 11.90
CA LYS A 231 26.28 34.32 13.16
C LYS A 231 24.82 34.75 13.39
N ARG A 232 24.01 34.91 12.34
CA ARG A 232 22.58 35.24 12.47
C ARG A 232 21.78 34.15 13.19
N TYR A 233 22.28 32.91 13.20
CA TYR A 233 21.57 31.77 13.76
C TYR A 233 21.75 31.65 15.28
N THR A 234 22.70 32.38 15.88
CA THR A 234 22.99 32.33 17.33
C THR A 234 21.82 32.80 18.18
N LYS A 235 20.98 33.72 17.69
CA LYS A 235 19.78 34.19 18.42
C LYS A 235 18.74 33.10 18.69
N TRP A 236 18.82 31.95 18.02
CA TRP A 236 17.96 30.80 18.28
C TRP A 236 18.65 29.70 19.11
N GLY A 237 19.90 29.91 19.53
CA GLY A 237 20.66 28.96 20.35
C GLY A 237 20.62 27.53 19.80
N ASP A 238 20.38 26.56 20.69
CA ASP A 238 20.32 25.14 20.34
C ASP A 238 19.22 24.78 19.34
N SER A 239 18.15 25.58 19.24
CA SER A 239 17.09 25.34 18.26
C SER A 239 17.62 25.45 16.82
N ALA A 240 18.69 26.21 16.57
CA ALA A 240 19.30 26.31 15.25
C ALA A 240 20.21 25.13 14.89
N ARG A 241 20.55 24.24 15.84
CA ARG A 241 21.48 23.13 15.61
C ARG A 241 21.07 22.21 14.46
N PRO A 242 19.80 21.75 14.34
CA PRO A 242 19.38 20.88 13.23
C PRO A 242 19.50 21.55 11.86
N LEU A 243 19.23 22.87 11.80
CA LEU A 243 19.41 23.71 10.62
C LEU A 243 20.86 23.70 10.15
N LEU A 244 21.79 23.96 11.09
CA LEU A 244 23.23 24.04 10.78
C LEU A 244 23.78 22.67 10.36
N ILE A 245 23.46 21.60 11.09
CA ILE A 245 23.86 20.23 10.75
C ILE A 245 23.43 19.88 9.32
N THR A 246 22.17 20.17 8.98
CA THR A 246 21.64 19.87 7.65
C THR A 246 22.31 20.69 6.55
N ALA A 247 22.57 21.97 6.81
CA ALA A 247 23.23 22.85 5.85
C ALA A 247 24.69 22.43 5.59
N PHE A 248 25.47 22.15 6.63
CA PHE A 248 26.84 21.67 6.47
C PHE A 248 26.90 20.28 5.82
N SER A 249 26.03 19.36 6.20
CA SER A 249 25.93 18.04 5.55
C SER A 249 25.64 18.17 4.05
N ARG A 250 24.83 19.16 3.66
CA ARG A 250 24.52 19.44 2.24
C ARG A 250 25.69 20.12 1.52
N LEU A 251 26.42 21.00 2.19
CA LEU A 251 27.63 21.63 1.65
C LEU A 251 28.69 20.57 1.35
N ILE A 252 29.00 19.69 2.30
CA ILE A 252 29.97 18.60 2.15
C ILE A 252 29.63 17.70 0.95
N ARG A 253 28.35 17.29 0.82
CA ARG A 253 27.90 16.47 -0.33
C ARG A 253 27.96 17.21 -1.67
N LYS A 254 27.95 18.54 -1.66
CA LYS A 254 28.10 19.34 -2.87
C LYS A 254 29.59 19.54 -3.23
N ASP A 255 30.46 19.53 -2.21
CA ASP A 255 31.93 19.62 -2.34
C ASP A 255 32.61 18.29 -2.73
N GLU A 256 31.86 17.19 -2.96
CA GLU A 256 32.33 16.08 -3.82
C GLU A 256 32.33 16.47 -5.32
N SER A 257 31.88 17.67 -5.66
CA SER A 257 32.05 18.28 -6.99
C SER A 257 32.32 19.78 -6.88
N LEU A 258 33.38 20.17 -6.15
CA LEU A 258 34.08 21.44 -6.36
C LEU A 258 35.43 21.19 -7.04
#